data_AF-A0A6J4LB93-F1
#
_entry.id   AF-A0A6J4LB93-F1
#
_cell.length_a   1.000
_cell.length_b   1.000
_cell.length_c   1.000
_cell.angle_alpha   90.00
_cell.angle_beta   90.00
_cell.angle_gamma   90.00
#
_symmetry.space_group_name_H-M   'P 1'
#
loop_
_entity.id
_entity.type
_entity.pdbx_description
1 polymer ?
#
loop_
_entity_poly.entity_id
_entity_poly.type
_entity_poly.pdbx_seq_one_letter_code
_entity_poly.pdbx_strand_id
1 'polypeptide(L)' 'MSQTFTDENLLTWEAFASGGRFGLSIRPKVIFHCVSDRSMRARFVELQGDEADAEDMIHDSSVDQLRQMLAQSKELD' A
#
# COMPACT_ATOMS: atom_id res chain seq x y z
N MET A 1 -7.39 6.72 -3.73
CA MET A 1 -8.42 5.90 -3.03
C MET A 1 -7.72 4.99 -2.00
N SER A 2 -8.36 4.59 -0.89
CA SER A 2 -7.74 3.72 0.14
C SER A 2 -8.62 2.53 0.52
N GLN A 3 -7.99 1.43 0.92
CA GLN A 3 -8.66 0.22 1.41
C GLN A 3 -8.06 -0.20 2.76
N THR A 4 -8.92 -0.62 3.69
CA THR A 4 -8.49 -1.10 4.99
C THR A 4 -8.64 -2.61 5.11
N PHE A 5 -7.69 -3.25 5.77
CA PHE A 5 -7.73 -4.69 6.03
C PHE A 5 -7.03 -5.04 7.34
N THR A 6 -7.36 -6.20 7.89
CA THR A 6 -6.73 -6.73 9.10
C THR A 6 -5.79 -7.88 8.73
N ASP A 7 -4.57 -7.85 9.26
CA ASP A 7 -3.59 -8.92 9.06
C ASP A 7 -3.78 -10.10 10.03
N GLU A 8 -2.88 -11.08 9.98
CA GLU A 8 -2.91 -12.27 10.84
C GLU A 8 -2.58 -11.96 12.30
N ASN A 9 -1.93 -10.83 12.58
CA ASN A 9 -1.58 -10.37 13.91
C ASN A 9 -2.66 -9.46 14.53
N LEU A 10 -3.85 -9.41 13.93
CA LEU A 10 -4.95 -8.53 14.33
C LEU A 10 -4.61 -7.04 14.23
N LEU A 11 -3.61 -6.67 13.43
CA LEU A 11 -3.30 -5.28 13.13
C LEU A 11 -4.14 -4.82 11.94
N THR A 12 -4.69 -3.62 12.05
CA THR A 12 -5.44 -2.99 10.98
C THR A 12 -4.52 -2.07 10.19
N TRP A 13 -4.51 -2.27 8.89
CA TRP A 13 -3.70 -1.54 7.92
C TRP A 13 -4.59 -0.78 6.95
N GLU A 14 -4.18 0.42 6.61
CA GLU A 14 -4.72 1.19 5.50
C GLU A 14 -3.73 1.13 4.32
N ALA A 15 -4.18 0.59 3.20
CA ALA A 15 -3.46 0.58 1.93
C ALA A 15 -3.95 1.71 1.04
N PHE A 16 -3.04 2.51 0.50
CA PHE A 16 -3.36 3.58 -0.45
C PHE A 16 -2.24 3.76 -1.46
N ALA A 17 -2.60 4.16 -2.68
CA ALA A 17 -1.63 4.47 -3.70
C ALA A 17 -0.98 5.83 -3.41
N SER A 18 0.31 5.93 -3.71
CA SER A 18 1.09 7.14 -3.66
C SER A 18 2.02 7.13 -4.87
N GLY A 19 1.72 7.98 -5.85
CA GLY A 19 2.52 8.14 -7.06
C GLY A 19 2.85 9.60 -7.31
N GLY A 20 3.92 9.86 -8.07
CA GLY A 20 4.12 11.19 -8.63
C GLY A 20 3.06 11.44 -9.71
N ARG A 21 2.52 12.66 -9.76
CA ARG A 21 1.58 13.10 -10.81
C ARG A 21 2.00 12.60 -12.20
N PHE A 22 1.00 12.24 -13.01
CA PHE A 22 1.11 11.89 -14.43
C PHE A 22 2.22 12.69 -15.14
N GLY A 23 3.28 12.00 -15.59
CA GLY A 23 4.43 12.62 -16.29
C GLY A 23 5.70 12.87 -15.47
N LEU A 24 5.74 12.52 -14.18
CA LEU A 24 6.98 12.55 -13.37
C LEU A 24 7.60 11.16 -13.25
N SER A 25 8.94 11.06 -13.27
CA SER A 25 9.70 9.79 -13.14
C SER A 25 9.66 9.16 -11.74
N ILE A 26 8.67 9.49 -10.91
CA ILE A 26 8.51 8.90 -9.58
C ILE A 26 7.67 7.65 -9.75
N ARG A 27 8.28 6.48 -9.50
CA ARG A 27 7.57 5.19 -9.55
C ARG A 27 6.38 5.21 -8.59
N PRO A 28 5.20 4.73 -9.02
CA PRO A 28 4.07 4.61 -8.12
C PRO A 28 4.37 3.61 -7.02
N LYS A 29 3.80 3.85 -5.84
CA LYS A 29 3.97 3.02 -4.66
C LYS A 29 2.63 2.76 -4.02
N VAL A 30 2.47 1.58 -3.45
CA VAL A 30 1.38 1.31 -2.49
C VAL A 30 1.95 1.48 -1.10
N ILE A 31 1.35 2.36 -0.31
CA ILE A 31 1.72 2.61 1.08
C ILE A 31 0.75 1.86 1.98
N PHE A 32 1.30 1.22 3.01
CA PHE A 32 0.61 0.53 4.08
C PHE A 32 0.87 1.25 5.39
N HIS A 33 -0.17 1.80 5.98
CA HIS A 33 -0.10 2.51 7.25
C HIS A 33 -0.87 1.72 8.32
N CYS A 34 -0.23 1.40 9.44
CA CYS A 34 -0.90 0.71 10.53
C CYS A 34 -1.78 1.71 11.29
N VAL A 35 -3.10 1.52 11.23
CA VAL A 35 -4.06 2.40 11.92
C VAL A 35 -4.34 1.94 13.36
N SER A 36 -4.12 0.65 13.66
CA SER A 36 -4.27 0.10 15.00
C SER A 36 -3.07 0.40 15.90
N ASP A 37 -1.87 0.52 15.34
CA ASP A 37 -0.65 0.85 16.07
C ASP A 37 0.16 1.94 15.34
N ARG A 38 0.06 3.16 15.85
CA ARG A 38 0.75 4.34 15.28
C ARG A 38 2.26 4.37 15.56
N SER A 39 2.78 3.46 16.38
CA SER A 39 4.23 3.34 16.60
C SER A 39 4.92 2.58 15.45
N MET A 40 4.16 1.81 14.69
CA MET A 40 4.68 1.10 13.52
C MET A 40 4.95 2.07 12.38
N ARG A 41 6.13 1.93 11.77
CA ARG A 41 6.46 2.68 10.56
C ARG A 41 5.55 2.26 9.42
N ALA A 42 5.17 3.24 8.59
CA ALA A 42 4.51 2.95 7.32
C ALA A 42 5.43 2.08 6.46
N ARG A 43 4.84 1.24 5.62
CA ARG A 43 5.57 0.37 4.70
C ARG A 43 5.12 0.65 3.28
N PHE A 44 5.93 0.31 2.29
CA PHE A 44 5.59 0.53 0.89
C PHE A 44 6.06 -0.58 -0.04
N VAL A 45 5.35 -0.74 -1.14
CA VAL A 45 5.75 -1.56 -2.29
C VAL A 45 5.83 -0.66 -3.51
N GLU A 46 6.93 -0.73 -4.26
CA GLU A 46 7.02 -0.05 -5.55
C GLU A 46 6.32 -0.88 -6.63
N LEU A 47 5.49 -0.22 -7.43
CA LEU A 47 4.82 -0.83 -8.56
C LEU A 47 5.44 -0.33 -9.87
N GLN A 48 5.19 -1.09 -10.94
CA GLN A 48 5.41 -0.63 -12.31
C GLN A 48 4.10 0.02 -12.79
N GLY A 49 4.21 1.07 -13.61
CA GLY A 49 3.05 1.79 -14.16
C GLY A 49 2.93 3.20 -13.62
N ASP A 50 1.70 3.68 -13.52
CA ASP A 50 1.35 4.98 -12.95
C ASP A 50 0.51 4.87 -11.65
N GLU A 51 0.10 6.01 -11.10
CA GLU A 51 -0.70 6.07 -9.87
C GLU A 51 -2.09 5.44 -10.05
N ALA A 52 -2.70 5.56 -11.24
CA ALA A 52 -4.01 4.98 -11.51
C ALA A 52 -3.93 3.45 -11.52
N ASP A 53 -2.88 2.88 -12.12
CA ASP A 53 -2.61 1.44 -12.06
C ASP A 53 -2.49 0.94 -10.61
N ALA A 54 -1.85 1.74 -9.74
CA ALA A 54 -1.70 1.41 -8.33
C ALA A 54 -3.02 1.51 -7.55
N GLU A 55 -3.86 2.50 -7.87
CA GLU A 55 -5.21 2.65 -7.28
C GLU A 55 -6.13 1.49 -7.67
N ASP A 56 -6.18 1.16 -8.97
CA ASP A 56 -6.96 0.05 -9.49
C ASP A 56 -6.51 -1.28 -8.89
N MET A 57 -5.19 -1.47 -8.74
CA MET A 57 -4.64 -2.66 -8.10
C MET A 57 -5.10 -2.79 -6.65
N ILE A 58 -5.09 -1.71 -5.86
CA ILE A 58 -5.60 -1.76 -4.48
C ILE A 58 -7.08 -2.09 -4.49
N HIS A 59 -7.87 -1.38 -5.30
CA HIS A 59 -9.32 -1.57 -5.37
C HIS A 59 -9.72 -3.01 -5.71
N ASP A 60 -9.05 -3.61 -6.69
CA ASP A 60 -9.35 -4.96 -7.17
C ASP A 60 -8.70 -6.06 -6.34
N SER A 61 -7.82 -5.70 -5.39
CA SER A 61 -7.15 -6.66 -4.53
C SER A 61 -8.07 -7.22 -3.45
N SER A 62 -8.00 -8.54 -3.29
CA SER A 62 -8.54 -9.22 -2.12
C SER A 62 -7.69 -8.93 -0.88
N VAL A 63 -8.27 -9.17 0.31
CA VAL A 63 -7.55 -9.03 1.58
C VAL A 63 -6.28 -9.90 1.60
N ASP A 64 -6.31 -11.11 1.04
CA ASP A 64 -5.14 -11.99 1.01
C ASP A 64 -4.06 -11.47 0.06
N GLN A 65 -4.43 -10.83 -1.04
CA GLN A 65 -3.48 -10.17 -1.94
C GLN A 65 -2.83 -8.96 -1.24
N LEU A 66 -3.61 -8.14 -0.54
CA LEU A 66 -3.06 -7.01 0.24
C LEU A 66 -2.10 -7.48 1.34
N ARG A 67 -2.40 -8.60 2.00
CA ARG A 67 -1.50 -9.21 2.98
C ARG A 67 -0.19 -9.69 2.34
N GLN A 68 -0.26 -10.30 1.15
CA GLN A 68 0.93 -10.71 0.41
C GLN A 68 1.78 -9.50 -0.01
N MET A 69 1.15 -8.42 -0.46
CA MET A 69 1.84 -7.16 -0.78
C MET A 69 2.49 -6.55 0.47
N LEU A 70 1.78 -6.52 1.59
CA LEU A 70 2.32 -6.07 2.88
C LEU A 70 3.54 -6.92 3.31
N ALA A 71 3.51 -8.23 3.09
CA ALA A 71 4.65 -9.10 3.40
C ALA A 71 5.89 -8.79 2.54
N GLN A 72 5.69 -8.34 1.30
CA GLN A 72 6.76 -7.94 0.37
C GLN A 72 7.20 -6.47 0.54
N SER A 73 6.48 -5.70 1.36
CA SER A 73 6.72 -4.28 1.55
C SER A 73 7.98 -3.98 2.37
N LYS A 74 8.56 -2.80 2.11
CA LYS A 74 9.72 -2.26 2.84
C LYS A 74 9.28 -1.13 3.75
N GLU A 75 9.94 -0.93 4.88
CA GLU A 75 9.68 0.23 5.75
C GLU A 75 9.99 1.54 5.00
N LEU A 76 9.11 2.51 5.17
CA LEU A 76 9.30 3.88 4.72
C LEU A 76 10.24 4.56 5.72
N ASP A 77 11.43 4.94 5.24
CA ASP A 77 12.45 5.65 6.03
C ASP A 77 12.16 7.15 6.15
#